data_AF-A0A182I9G9-F1
#
_entry.id   AF-A0A182I9G9-F1
#
_cell.length_a   1.000
_cell.length_b   1.000
_cell.length_c   1.000
_cell.angle_alpha   90.00
_cell.angle_beta   90.00
_cell.angle_gamma   90.00
#
_symmetry.space_group_name_H-M   'P 1'
#
loop_
_entity.id
_entity.type
_entity.pdbx_description
1 polymer ?
#
loop_
_entity_poly.entity_id
_entity_poly.type
_entity_poly.pdbx_seq_one_letter_code
_entity_poly.pdbx_strand_id
1 'polypeptide(L)'
;TPSISKVRPLITPASLQISSRGRVVFSIVPATGGVGGQQQQHEQGRNASAAPDFGTSEEPFLSPEYINSLGKNVQFSESDVEKMWIYSLGVTLQRTVSSFAVNHQQNHHQQQQQQQEYDGGVHHLRTEDALTPLDHVVLAMCEANLYQRASLMFLL
;
A
#
# COMPACT_ATOMS: atom_id res chain seq x y z
N THR A 1 -3.72 2.90 18.39
CA THR A 1 -3.85 2.11 17.14
C THR A 1 -4.18 0.66 17.47
N PRO A 2 -5.04 -0.07 16.72
CA PRO A 2 -5.35 -1.47 17.01
C PRO A 2 -4.10 -2.37 16.95
N SER A 3 -4.03 -3.40 17.79
CA SER A 3 -2.91 -4.36 17.78
C SER A 3 -2.88 -5.17 16.48
N ILE A 4 -1.69 -5.26 15.87
CA ILE A 4 -1.49 -6.01 14.62
C ILE A 4 -1.69 -7.53 14.75
N SER A 5 -1.64 -8.04 15.98
CA SER A 5 -1.93 -9.45 16.28
C SER A 5 -3.42 -9.76 16.21
N LYS A 6 -4.28 -8.72 16.25
CA LYS A 6 -5.74 -8.85 16.20
C LYS A 6 -6.32 -8.35 14.89
N VAL A 7 -5.71 -7.31 14.33
CA VAL A 7 -6.21 -6.60 13.15
C VAL A 7 -5.06 -6.40 12.17
N ARG A 8 -5.30 -6.69 10.89
CA ARG A 8 -4.34 -6.41 9.84
C ARG A 8 -4.33 -4.91 9.52
N PRO A 9 -3.17 -4.23 9.49
CA PRO A 9 -3.06 -2.83 9.07
C PRO A 9 -3.20 -2.72 7.54
N LEU A 10 -4.42 -2.93 7.06
CA LEU A 10 -4.75 -3.07 5.66
C LEU A 10 -5.96 -2.19 5.30
N ILE A 11 -5.79 -1.37 4.28
CA ILE A 11 -6.81 -0.61 3.60
C ILE A 11 -6.68 -0.93 2.11
N THR A 12 -7.80 -1.25 1.47
CA THR A 12 -7.89 -1.47 0.03
C THR A 12 -9.04 -0.65 -0.54
N PRO A 13 -9.11 -0.43 -1.87
CA PRO A 13 -10.26 0.23 -2.48
C PRO A 13 -11.58 -0.47 -2.13
N ALA A 14 -11.58 -1.80 -2.06
CA ALA A 14 -12.76 -2.60 -1.73
C ALA A 14 -13.17 -2.50 -0.25
N SER A 15 -12.24 -2.15 0.64
CA SER A 15 -12.55 -1.95 2.06
C SER A 15 -13.17 -0.58 2.36
N LEU A 16 -13.13 0.36 1.41
CA LEU A 16 -13.64 1.73 1.58
C LEU A 16 -15.11 1.84 1.15
N GLN A 17 -15.91 2.51 1.96
CA GLN A 17 -17.32 2.78 1.68
C GLN A 17 -17.64 4.25 1.96
N ILE A 18 -18.57 4.80 1.17
CA ILE A 18 -19.09 6.15 1.37
C ILE A 18 -20.46 6.02 2.01
N SER A 19 -20.61 6.56 3.21
CA SER A 19 -21.90 6.65 3.89
C SER A 19 -22.85 7.63 3.19
N SER A 20 -24.15 7.54 3.46
CA SER A 20 -25.17 8.49 2.96
C SER A 20 -24.90 9.95 3.34
N ARG A 21 -24.04 10.20 4.34
CA ARG A 21 -23.62 11.54 4.76
C ARG A 21 -22.30 12.00 4.13
N GLY A 22 -21.78 11.28 3.13
CA GLY A 22 -20.53 11.62 2.47
C GLY A 22 -19.27 11.35 3.30
N ARG A 23 -19.37 10.58 4.40
CA ARG A 23 -18.20 10.16 5.19
C ARG A 23 -17.62 8.88 4.62
N VAL A 24 -16.30 8.82 4.53
CA VAL A 24 -15.56 7.59 4.23
C VAL A 24 -15.47 6.75 5.49
N VAL A 25 -15.85 5.48 5.38
CA VAL A 25 -15.67 4.45 6.41
C VAL A 25 -14.91 3.30 5.78
N PHE A 26 -14.19 2.51 6.59
CA PHE A 26 -13.49 1.34 6.11
C PHE A 26 -13.72 0.12 7.00
N SER A 27 -13.69 -1.05 6.38
CA SER A 27 -13.83 -2.33 7.07
C SER A 27 -12.50 -2.77 7.70
N ILE A 28 -12.57 -3.25 8.94
CA ILE A 28 -11.42 -3.78 9.67
C ILE A 28 -11.25 -5.27 9.35
N VAL A 29 -10.08 -5.66 8.85
CA VAL A 29 -9.76 -7.05 8.54
C VAL A 29 -9.08 -7.71 9.75
N PRO A 30 -9.63 -8.81 10.31
CA PRO A 30 -8.99 -9.54 11.40
C PRO A 30 -7.64 -10.13 10.97
N ALA A 31 -6.65 -10.12 11.86
CA ALA A 31 -5.34 -10.70 11.60
C ALA A 31 -5.39 -12.22 11.38
N THR A 32 -6.43 -12.90 11.90
CA THR A 32 -6.60 -14.36 11.87
C THR A 32 -7.58 -14.86 10.78
N GLY A 33 -7.95 -14.02 9.80
CA GLY A 33 -9.00 -14.32 8.82
C GLY A 33 -8.63 -15.19 7.61
N GLY A 34 -7.48 -15.87 7.61
CA GLY A 34 -7.06 -16.76 6.52
C GLY A 34 -7.67 -18.17 6.54
N VAL A 35 -8.74 -18.40 7.31
CA VAL A 35 -9.45 -19.68 7.33
C VAL A 35 -10.96 -19.45 7.24
N GLY A 36 -11.52 -19.70 6.06
CA GLY A 36 -12.92 -20.12 5.91
C GLY A 36 -13.98 -19.02 5.92
N GLY A 37 -14.22 -18.41 4.75
CA GLY A 37 -15.37 -17.55 4.48
C GLY A 37 -16.01 -17.75 3.10
N GLN A 38 -15.74 -18.86 2.42
CA GLN A 38 -16.58 -19.37 1.34
C GLN A 38 -17.03 -20.77 1.73
N GLN A 39 -18.31 -20.89 2.11
CA GLN A 39 -19.01 -22.16 2.16
C GLN A 39 -19.14 -22.69 0.73
N GLN A 40 -18.19 -23.49 0.27
CA GLN A 40 -18.45 -24.56 -0.69
C GLN A 40 -17.69 -25.81 -0.26
N GLN A 41 -18.46 -26.88 -0.09
CA GLN A 41 -18.04 -28.23 0.27
C GLN A 41 -17.02 -28.78 -0.74
N HIS A 42 -15.87 -29.25 -0.27
CA HIS A 42 -15.32 -30.53 -0.70
C HIS A 42 -14.28 -31.05 0.30
N GLU A 43 -14.43 -32.32 0.65
CA GLU A 43 -13.55 -33.10 1.52
C GLU A 43 -12.13 -33.29 0.94
N GLN A 44 -11.23 -33.64 1.87
CA GLN A 44 -10.15 -34.63 1.74
C GLN A 44 -8.73 -34.06 1.88
N GLY A 45 -8.08 -34.44 2.98
CA GLY A 45 -6.88 -33.80 3.50
C GLY A 45 -5.55 -34.23 2.87
N ARG A 46 -4.51 -33.44 3.18
CA ARG A 46 -3.13 -33.84 3.50
C ARG A 46 -2.25 -32.60 3.67
N ASN A 47 -1.29 -32.71 4.60
CA ASN A 47 -0.07 -31.90 4.77
C ASN A 47 -0.19 -30.54 5.48
N ALA A 48 0.23 -30.58 6.75
CA ALA A 48 0.62 -29.44 7.57
C ALA A 48 1.96 -28.87 7.07
N SER A 49 1.90 -27.77 6.31
CA SER A 49 2.92 -26.71 6.16
C SER A 49 2.57 -25.78 5.00
N ALA A 50 1.28 -25.43 4.84
CA ALA A 50 0.88 -24.38 3.92
C ALA A 50 1.05 -23.04 4.65
N ALA A 51 1.98 -22.21 4.16
CA ALA A 51 1.97 -20.78 4.46
C ALA A 51 0.55 -20.25 4.21
N PRO A 52 0.06 -19.27 5.01
CA PRO A 52 -1.26 -18.72 4.77
C PRO A 52 -1.32 -18.23 3.33
N ASP A 53 -2.32 -18.68 2.58
CA ASP A 53 -2.60 -18.18 1.23
C ASP A 53 -3.06 -16.73 1.38
N PHE A 54 -2.09 -15.81 1.49
CA PHE A 54 -2.33 -14.38 1.45
C PHE A 54 -2.84 -14.10 0.05
N GLY A 55 -4.17 -14.00 -0.08
CA GLY A 55 -4.84 -13.72 -1.34
C GLY A 55 -4.07 -12.64 -2.10
N THR A 56 -3.58 -13.00 -3.28
CA THR A 56 -2.67 -12.24 -4.16
C THR A 56 -3.13 -10.81 -4.49
N SER A 57 -4.36 -10.45 -4.12
CA SER A 57 -4.92 -9.11 -4.27
C SER A 57 -4.53 -8.13 -3.16
N GLU A 58 -4.29 -8.59 -1.93
CA GLU A 58 -4.10 -7.70 -0.75
C GLU A 58 -2.64 -7.40 -0.40
N GLU A 59 -1.73 -8.33 -0.72
CA GLU A 59 -0.30 -8.21 -0.43
C GLU A 59 0.31 -6.86 -0.85
N PRO A 60 -0.02 -6.30 -2.04
CA PRO A 60 0.60 -5.05 -2.46
C PRO A 60 0.24 -3.84 -1.60
N PHE A 61 -0.81 -3.93 -0.79
CA PHE A 61 -1.26 -2.86 0.10
C PHE A 61 -0.67 -2.99 1.51
N LEU A 62 0.08 -4.04 1.81
CA LEU A 62 0.71 -4.26 3.11
C LEU A 62 2.07 -3.58 3.18
N SER A 63 2.40 -3.02 4.33
CA SER A 63 3.70 -2.39 4.52
C SER A 63 4.84 -3.40 4.59
N PRO A 64 6.05 -3.04 4.13
CA PRO A 64 7.19 -3.96 4.11
C PRO A 64 7.51 -4.54 5.48
N GLU A 65 7.46 -3.73 6.53
CA GLU A 65 7.73 -4.16 7.90
C GLU A 65 6.66 -5.12 8.45
N TYR A 66 5.39 -4.96 8.06
CA TYR A 66 4.34 -5.90 8.44
C TYR A 66 4.60 -7.26 7.78
N ILE A 67 4.84 -7.29 6.47
CA ILE A 67 5.19 -8.51 5.72
C ILE A 67 6.42 -9.19 6.35
N ASN A 68 7.47 -8.42 6.61
CA ASN A 68 8.71 -8.93 7.20
C ASN A 68 8.55 -9.46 8.63
N SER A 69 7.49 -9.05 9.34
CA SER A 69 7.18 -9.51 10.69
C SER A 69 6.27 -10.75 10.74
N LEU A 70 5.67 -11.14 9.62
CA LEU A 70 4.79 -12.31 9.58
C LEU A 70 5.54 -13.57 10.04
N GLY A 71 4.93 -14.31 10.96
CA GLY A 71 5.54 -15.49 11.57
C GLY A 71 6.66 -15.20 12.58
N LYS A 72 6.98 -13.92 12.84
CA LYS A 72 7.98 -13.50 13.82
C LYS A 72 7.29 -12.80 15.00
N ASN A 73 7.84 -12.97 16.20
CA ASN A 73 7.34 -12.30 17.41
C ASN A 73 8.00 -10.92 17.57
N VAL A 74 7.82 -10.05 16.57
CA VAL A 74 8.35 -8.67 16.58
C VAL A 74 7.36 -7.77 17.30
N GLN A 75 7.85 -7.00 18.27
CA GLN A 75 7.05 -5.96 18.93
C GLN A 75 7.19 -4.64 18.17
N PHE A 76 6.07 -4.00 17.92
CA PHE A 76 5.99 -2.70 17.27
C PHE A 76 5.39 -1.68 18.24
N SER A 77 5.93 -0.47 18.21
CA SER A 77 5.35 0.65 18.93
C SER A 77 4.01 1.07 18.30
N GLU A 78 3.22 1.87 19.02
CA GLU A 78 1.97 2.42 18.46
C GLU A 78 2.22 3.26 17.20
N SER A 79 3.35 3.99 17.18
CA SER A 79 3.76 4.80 16.03
C SER A 79 4.14 3.96 14.82
N ASP A 80 4.82 2.82 15.04
CA ASP A 80 5.16 1.91 13.94
C ASP A 80 3.88 1.37 13.31
N VAL A 81 2.92 0.94 14.15
CA VAL A 81 1.64 0.41 13.68
C VAL A 81 0.83 1.48 12.94
N GLU A 82 0.79 2.71 13.44
CA GLU A 82 0.17 3.84 12.75
C GLU A 82 0.77 4.02 11.35
N LYS A 83 2.09 3.96 11.22
CA LYS A 83 2.77 4.08 9.93
C LYS A 83 2.46 2.92 8.98
N MET A 84 2.20 1.71 9.49
CA MET A 84 1.72 0.61 8.64
C MET A 84 0.36 0.93 8.01
N TRP A 85 -0.56 1.53 8.78
CA TRP A 85 -1.85 1.98 8.25
C TRP A 85 -1.71 3.10 7.22
N ILE A 86 -0.81 4.06 7.48
CA ILE A 86 -0.52 5.17 6.55
C ILE A 86 -0.01 4.62 5.23
N TYR A 87 0.91 3.64 5.24
CA TYR A 87 1.39 3.00 4.03
C TYR A 87 0.26 2.36 3.23
N SER A 88 -0.59 1.58 3.90
CA SER A 88 -1.69 0.88 3.24
C SER A 88 -2.69 1.85 2.60
N LEU A 89 -2.99 2.94 3.29
CA LEU A 89 -3.78 4.03 2.74
C LEU A 89 -3.08 4.70 1.54
N GLY A 90 -1.77 4.95 1.64
CA GLY A 90 -0.96 5.55 0.58
C GLY A 90 -1.04 4.75 -0.72
N VAL A 91 -0.80 3.44 -0.64
CA VAL A 91 -0.92 2.55 -1.81
C VAL A 91 -2.35 2.53 -2.36
N THR A 92 -3.36 2.56 -1.48
CA THR A 92 -4.77 2.65 -1.90
C THR A 92 -5.05 3.94 -2.66
N LEU A 93 -4.57 5.08 -2.18
CA LEU A 93 -4.70 6.38 -2.85
C LEU A 93 -3.96 6.39 -4.19
N GLN A 94 -2.73 5.88 -4.22
CA GLN A 94 -1.93 5.78 -5.46
C GLN A 94 -2.68 5.00 -6.56
N ARG A 95 -3.43 3.96 -6.18
CA ARG A 95 -4.19 3.12 -7.12
C ARG A 95 -5.56 3.67 -7.50
N THR A 96 -6.11 4.59 -6.72
CA THR A 96 -7.48 5.11 -6.92
C THR A 96 -7.51 6.54 -7.46
N VAL A 97 -6.45 7.31 -7.26
CA VAL A 97 -6.33 8.67 -7.79
C VAL A 97 -5.83 8.61 -9.24
N SER A 98 -6.65 9.07 -10.19
CA SER A 98 -6.37 9.00 -11.63
C SER A 98 -5.06 9.69 -12.05
N SER A 99 -4.66 10.77 -11.38
CA SER A 99 -3.42 11.50 -11.68
C SER A 99 -2.16 10.65 -11.47
N PHE A 100 -2.17 9.77 -10.46
CA PHE A 100 -1.04 8.86 -10.19
C PHE A 100 -0.91 7.76 -11.23
N ALA A 101 -2.05 7.16 -11.62
CA ALA A 101 -2.07 6.07 -12.59
C ALA A 101 -1.56 6.52 -13.97
N VAL A 102 -1.85 7.76 -14.37
CA VAL A 102 -1.43 8.33 -15.66
C VAL A 102 0.03 8.79 -15.64
N ASN A 103 0.48 9.52 -14.60
CA ASN A 103 1.84 10.07 -14.54
C ASN A 103 2.94 8.99 -14.46
N HIS A 104 2.71 7.87 -13.77
CA HIS A 104 3.69 6.78 -13.70
C HIS A 104 3.76 5.94 -14.99
N GLN A 105 2.64 5.75 -15.71
CA GLN A 105 2.65 5.02 -16.99
C GLN A 105 3.37 5.79 -18.11
N GLN A 106 3.29 7.11 -18.08
CA GLN A 106 3.95 7.97 -19.07
C GLN A 106 5.48 7.95 -18.92
N ASN A 107 5.99 7.87 -17.69
CA ASN A 107 7.43 7.76 -17.41
C ASN A 107 8.05 6.44 -17.89
N HIS A 108 7.33 5.31 -17.79
CA HIS A 108 7.82 4.02 -18.29
C HIS A 108 7.90 3.98 -19.83
N HIS A 109 7.05 4.70 -20.56
CA HIS A 109 7.11 4.75 -22.02
C HIS A 109 8.20 5.71 -22.54
N GLN A 110 8.53 6.78 -21.81
CA GLN A 110 9.61 7.68 -22.22
C GLN A 110 11.01 7.11 -21.99
N GLN A 111 11.22 6.27 -20.97
CA GLN A 111 12.52 5.66 -20.73
C GLN A 111 12.95 4.63 -21.80
N GLN A 112 12.02 4.05 -22.58
CA GLN A 112 12.38 3.17 -23.70
C GLN A 112 12.65 3.88 -25.02
N GLN A 113 12.30 5.17 -25.18
CA GLN A 113 12.56 5.91 -26.42
C GLN A 113 13.82 6.79 -26.39
N GLN A 114 14.46 7.01 -25.24
CA GLN A 114 15.65 7.89 -25.13
C GLN A 114 17.01 7.19 -25.22
N GLN A 115 17.11 5.97 -25.76
CA GLN A 115 18.42 5.34 -26.02
C GLN A 115 18.91 5.43 -27.48
N GLN A 116 18.20 6.13 -28.37
CA GLN A 116 18.64 6.33 -29.75
C GLN A 116 18.33 7.73 -30.27
N GLU A 117 18.97 8.79 -29.76
CA GLU A 117 19.35 9.94 -30.61
C GLU A 117 20.31 10.93 -29.90
N TYR A 118 21.53 11.00 -30.44
CA TYR A 118 22.39 12.17 -30.65
C TYR A 118 22.71 13.20 -29.54
N ASP A 119 24.00 13.22 -29.19
CA ASP A 119 24.94 14.36 -29.08
C ASP A 119 24.41 15.81 -28.90
N GLY A 120 24.90 16.46 -27.83
CA GLY A 120 25.13 17.90 -27.77
C GLY A 120 23.93 18.80 -27.39
N GLY A 121 23.77 19.11 -26.09
CA GLY A 121 22.89 20.22 -25.70
C GLY A 121 22.60 20.31 -24.21
N VAL A 122 23.00 21.42 -23.61
CA VAL A 122 22.73 21.79 -22.22
C VAL A 122 21.22 21.97 -22.01
N HIS A 123 20.52 20.95 -21.51
CA HIS A 123 19.18 21.08 -20.92
C HIS A 123 19.04 20.18 -19.69
N HIS A 124 19.78 20.51 -18.63
CA HIS A 124 19.52 20.02 -17.26
C HIS A 124 18.34 20.78 -16.63
N LEU A 125 17.18 20.79 -17.31
CA LEU A 125 15.96 21.47 -16.88
C LEU A 125 14.75 20.67 -17.36
N ARG A 126 14.02 20.07 -16.42
CA ARG A 126 12.69 19.39 -16.51
C ARG A 126 12.72 17.87 -16.28
N THR A 127 13.02 17.45 -15.06
CA THR A 127 12.56 16.14 -14.58
C THR A 127 11.97 16.23 -13.17
N GLU A 128 11.48 17.41 -12.80
CA GLU A 128 10.37 17.54 -11.86
C GLU A 128 9.13 17.83 -12.71
N ASP A 129 8.65 16.82 -13.44
CA ASP A 129 7.29 16.87 -13.96
C ASP A 129 6.39 17.06 -12.73
N ALA A 130 5.83 18.26 -12.62
CA ALA A 130 5.38 18.86 -11.36
C ALA A 130 4.38 17.95 -10.65
N LEU A 131 4.90 17.13 -9.73
CA LEU A 131 4.11 16.36 -8.80
C LEU A 131 3.15 17.33 -8.13
N THR A 132 1.87 17.00 -8.15
CA THR A 132 0.90 17.78 -7.41
C THR A 132 1.22 17.68 -5.91
N PRO A 133 0.76 18.62 -5.08
CA PRO A 133 0.91 18.48 -3.63
C PRO A 133 0.34 17.16 -3.09
N LEU A 134 -0.75 16.67 -3.69
CA LEU A 134 -1.30 15.36 -3.38
C LEU A 134 -0.33 14.23 -3.72
N ASP A 135 0.42 14.37 -4.81
CA ASP A 135 1.40 13.37 -5.21
C ASP A 135 2.56 13.27 -4.21
N HIS A 136 3.07 14.40 -3.72
CA HIS A 136 4.08 14.41 -2.67
C HIS A 136 3.59 13.75 -1.38
N VAL A 137 2.34 14.01 -0.98
CA VAL A 137 1.75 13.41 0.22
C VAL A 137 1.66 11.89 0.07
N VAL A 138 1.10 11.40 -1.04
CA VAL A 138 0.94 9.95 -1.26
C VAL A 138 2.30 9.26 -1.36
N LEU A 139 3.30 9.86 -2.00
CA LEU A 139 4.66 9.31 -2.02
C LEU A 139 5.27 9.24 -0.60
N ALA A 140 5.09 10.28 0.21
CA ALA A 140 5.55 10.28 1.60
C ALA A 140 4.83 9.23 2.48
N MET A 141 3.57 8.90 2.16
CA MET A 141 2.83 7.80 2.78
C MET A 141 3.35 6.43 2.34
N CYS A 142 3.75 6.28 1.07
CA CYS A 142 4.27 5.05 0.48
C CYS A 142 5.76 4.80 0.74
N GLU A 143 6.45 5.66 1.50
CA GLU A 143 7.87 5.48 1.82
C GLU A 143 8.12 4.13 2.52
N ALA A 144 9.05 3.35 1.98
CA ALA A 144 9.35 2.01 2.47
C ALA A 144 10.06 2.06 3.83
N ASN A 145 10.91 3.07 4.04
CA ASN A 145 11.56 3.27 5.33
C ASN A 145 10.57 3.84 6.35
N LEU A 146 10.20 3.02 7.33
CA LEU A 146 9.28 3.39 8.39
C LEU A 146 9.65 4.70 9.10
N TYR A 147 10.94 5.03 9.26
CA TYR A 147 11.34 6.26 9.95
C TYR A 147 11.14 7.52 9.10
N GLN A 148 11.18 7.40 7.78
CA GLN A 148 10.99 8.50 6.82
C GLN A 148 9.53 8.63 6.35
N ARG A 149 8.73 7.58 6.55
CA ARG A 149 7.31 7.61 6.22
C ARG A 149 6.56 8.68 6.98
N ALA A 150 5.68 9.38 6.27
CA ALA A 150 4.79 10.39 6.83
C ALA A 150 4.05 9.87 8.07
N SER A 151 3.80 10.77 9.02
CA SER A 151 2.95 10.53 10.18
C SER A 151 1.73 11.44 10.13
N LEU A 152 0.64 11.05 10.79
CA LEU A 152 -0.57 11.88 10.85
C LEU A 152 -0.32 13.22 11.58
N MET A 153 0.67 13.30 12.48
CA MET A 153 1.08 14.56 13.11
C MET A 153 1.66 15.58 12.13
N PHE A 154 2.12 15.16 10.94
CA PHE A 154 2.66 16.06 9.92
C PHE A 154 1.64 16.44 8.83
N LEU A 155 0.45 15.82 8.85
CA LEU A 155 -0.61 15.98 7.84
C LEU A 155 -1.79 16.83 8.32
N LEU A 156 -1.73 17.34 9.56
CA LEU A 156 -2.72 18.22 10.20
C LEU A 156 -2.05 19.52 10.67
#